data_AF-A0A1B6L9K0-F1
#
_entry.id   AF-A0A1B6L9K0-F1
#
_cell.length_a   1.000
_cell.length_b   1.000
_cell.length_c   1.000
_cell.angle_alpha   90.00
_cell.angle_beta   90.00
_cell.angle_gamma   90.00
#
_symmetry.space_group_name_H-M   'P 1'
#
loop_
_entity.id
_entity.type
_entity.pdbx_description
1 polymer ?
#
loop_
_entity_poly.entity_id
_entity_poly.type
_entity_poly.pdbx_seq_one_letter_code
_entity_poly.pdbx_strand_id
1 'polypeptide(L)'
;IVCVNPRTDDYDENMHVMKFSEMSQEVQVMKPTPLRNIDNLPSGRRQANQIFKRAMANLNDMGSNTENIPIEIGVQAVYSLASQFPNLCVHGPDDERTLKTLMMFLEVEIAKRKKFEAESDVKAKDFRQHLVEQEKELLMLRHQNALLSADLVHYKEKVQTFESQIVKAEVEASNAKKQSQGYERVIKRLQDEIQDKEQALSRRLQDRERDKQRFQSKMALTAEKISQQMELKMTDQKRKLESEMRQKDKKLQQVKR
;
A
#
# COMPACT_ATOMS: atom_id res chain seq x y z
N ILE A 1 -7.33 -10.98 32.61
CA ILE A 1 -6.66 -9.89 33.36
C ILE A 1 -7.67 -9.37 34.36
N VAL A 2 -7.39 -9.45 35.65
CA VAL A 2 -8.31 -9.06 36.74
C VAL A 2 -7.73 -7.85 37.45
N CYS A 3 -8.56 -6.84 37.73
CA CYS A 3 -8.15 -5.68 38.50
C CYS A 3 -8.01 -6.06 39.98
N VAL A 4 -6.91 -5.67 40.61
CA VAL A 4 -6.66 -5.92 42.05
C VAL A 4 -7.66 -5.19 42.95
N ASN A 5 -8.28 -4.12 42.46
CA ASN A 5 -9.33 -3.38 43.14
C ASN A 5 -10.51 -3.13 42.17
N PRO A 6 -11.40 -4.12 41.97
CA PRO A 6 -12.53 -4.00 41.06
C PRO A 6 -13.67 -3.15 41.66
N ARG A 7 -14.56 -2.64 40.82
CA ARG A 7 -15.79 -1.97 41.29
C ARG A 7 -16.78 -3.02 41.78
N THR A 8 -17.73 -2.62 42.64
CA THR A 8 -18.70 -3.54 43.28
C THR A 8 -19.45 -4.41 42.27
N ASP A 9 -19.79 -3.86 41.10
CA ASP A 9 -20.54 -4.56 40.05
C ASP A 9 -19.70 -5.62 39.31
N ASP A 10 -18.36 -5.50 39.36
CA ASP A 10 -17.43 -6.39 38.66
C ASP A 10 -16.98 -7.57 39.53
N TYR A 11 -17.39 -7.65 40.81
CA TYR A 11 -16.93 -8.71 41.72
C TYR A 11 -17.41 -10.10 41.29
N ASP A 12 -18.66 -10.23 40.89
CA ASP A 12 -19.24 -11.53 40.51
C ASP A 12 -18.59 -12.06 39.23
N GLU A 13 -18.32 -11.22 38.24
CA GLU A 13 -17.62 -11.62 37.02
C GLU A 13 -16.16 -11.98 37.30
N ASN A 14 -15.46 -11.17 38.12
CA ASN A 14 -14.08 -11.46 38.51
C ASN A 14 -13.95 -12.76 39.31
N MET A 15 -14.96 -13.13 40.10
CA MET A 15 -14.99 -14.39 40.85
C MET A 15 -14.92 -15.61 39.90
N HIS A 16 -15.64 -15.57 38.78
CA HIS A 16 -15.61 -16.65 37.78
C HIS A 16 -14.24 -16.77 37.12
N VAL A 17 -13.62 -15.63 36.78
CA VAL A 17 -12.28 -15.59 36.16
C VAL A 17 -11.22 -16.10 37.14
N MET A 18 -11.33 -15.75 38.43
CA MET A 18 -10.43 -16.23 39.48
C MET A 18 -10.57 -17.74 39.68
N LYS A 19 -11.78 -18.28 39.70
CA LYS A 19 -12.03 -19.73 39.85
C LYS A 19 -11.48 -20.53 38.67
N PHE A 20 -11.62 -20.00 37.44
CA PHE A 20 -11.02 -20.61 36.26
C PHE A 20 -9.48 -20.57 36.33
N SER A 21 -8.92 -19.44 36.78
CA SER A 21 -7.49 -19.23 36.95
C SER A 21 -6.87 -20.15 38.02
N GLU A 22 -7.62 -20.48 39.07
CA GLU A 22 -7.24 -21.48 40.08
C GLU A 22 -7.19 -22.89 39.48
N MET A 23 -8.19 -23.25 38.66
CA MET A 23 -8.24 -24.57 38.02
C MET A 23 -7.15 -24.75 36.96
N SER A 24 -6.82 -23.72 36.18
CA SER A 24 -5.80 -23.80 35.13
C SER A 24 -4.37 -23.61 35.66
N GLN A 25 -4.21 -23.08 36.87
CA GLN A 25 -2.91 -22.75 37.50
C GLN A 25 -2.01 -21.79 36.69
N GLU A 26 -2.53 -21.14 35.66
CA GLU A 26 -1.77 -20.23 34.80
C GLU A 26 -2.07 -18.76 35.17
N VAL A 27 -1.46 -18.27 36.26
CA VAL A 27 -1.63 -16.88 36.72
C VAL A 27 -0.32 -16.11 36.64
N GLN A 28 -0.28 -15.07 35.80
CA GLN A 28 0.82 -14.11 35.76
C GLN A 28 0.47 -12.85 36.55
N VAL A 29 1.20 -12.59 37.64
CA VAL A 29 1.06 -11.38 38.45
C VAL A 29 2.12 -10.37 38.04
N MET A 30 1.70 -9.28 37.41
CA MET A 30 2.59 -8.15 37.13
C MET A 30 2.84 -7.36 38.43
N LYS A 31 4.03 -7.51 39.03
CA LYS A 31 4.44 -6.69 40.16
C LYS A 31 4.80 -5.27 39.69
N PRO A 32 4.29 -4.21 40.33
CA PRO A 32 4.71 -2.84 40.00
C PRO A 32 6.21 -2.69 40.29
N THR A 33 6.96 -2.19 39.30
CA THR A 33 8.38 -1.88 39.45
C THR A 33 8.54 -0.79 40.52
N PRO A 34 9.40 -0.96 41.53
CA PRO A 34 9.56 0.07 42.57
C PRO A 34 9.97 1.39 41.92
N LEU A 35 9.20 2.44 42.21
CA LEU A 35 9.49 3.80 41.74
C LEU A 35 10.86 4.22 42.27
N ARG A 36 11.82 4.35 41.36
CA ARG A 36 13.17 4.83 41.64
C ARG A 36 13.07 6.23 42.23
N ASN A 37 13.48 6.42 43.49
CA ASN A 37 13.41 7.69 44.26
C ASN A 37 13.41 8.96 43.38
N ILE A 38 12.22 9.48 43.13
CA ILE A 38 12.00 10.67 42.31
C ILE A 38 12.12 11.87 43.25
N ASP A 39 13.33 12.44 43.40
CA ASP A 39 13.51 13.86 43.71
C ASP A 39 12.56 14.67 42.81
N ASN A 40 11.58 15.34 43.41
CA ASN A 40 10.41 15.95 42.78
C ASN A 40 10.69 17.22 41.92
N LEU A 41 11.83 17.28 41.23
CA LEU A 41 12.16 18.40 40.34
C LEU A 41 11.89 18.02 38.87
N PRO A 42 11.19 18.87 38.09
CA PRO A 42 11.05 18.71 36.64
C PRO A 42 12.41 18.58 35.94
N SER A 43 12.47 17.76 34.88
CA SER A 43 13.70 17.30 34.21
C SER A 43 14.79 18.36 34.00
N GLY A 44 14.43 19.55 33.49
CA GLY A 44 15.38 20.65 33.25
C GLY A 44 15.98 21.24 34.54
N ARG A 45 15.20 21.32 35.63
CA ARG A 45 15.69 21.84 36.92
C ARG A 45 16.63 20.85 37.61
N ARG A 46 16.42 19.53 37.42
CA ARG A 46 17.36 18.50 37.87
C ARG A 46 18.72 18.64 37.19
N GLN A 47 18.73 18.80 35.87
CA GLN A 47 19.98 18.93 35.12
C GLN A 47 20.76 20.18 35.54
N ALA A 48 20.08 21.32 35.67
CA ALA A 48 20.70 22.55 36.16
C ALA A 48 21.27 22.41 37.58
N ASN A 49 20.52 21.79 38.50
CA ASN A 49 20.98 21.58 39.88
C ASN A 49 22.16 20.60 39.97
N GLN A 50 22.18 19.55 39.14
CA GLN A 50 23.31 18.62 39.06
C GLN A 50 24.57 19.27 38.49
N ILE A 51 24.43 20.11 37.46
CA ILE A 51 25.54 20.89 36.90
C ILE A 51 26.06 21.87 37.96
N PHE A 52 25.17 22.57 38.66
CA PHE A 52 25.52 23.48 39.75
C PHE A 52 26.28 22.78 40.89
N LYS A 53 25.77 21.64 41.38
CA LYS A 53 26.43 20.87 42.45
C LYS A 53 27.80 20.34 42.03
N ARG A 54 27.96 19.91 40.77
CA ARG A 54 29.27 19.48 40.24
C ARG A 54 30.24 20.64 40.10
N ALA A 55 29.78 21.79 39.61
CA ALA A 55 30.60 23.00 39.51
C ALA A 55 31.07 23.46 40.90
N MET A 56 30.17 23.48 41.91
CA MET A 56 30.51 23.84 43.29
C MET A 56 31.45 22.85 43.96
N ALA A 57 31.30 21.53 43.72
CA ALA A 57 32.21 20.52 44.26
C ALA A 57 33.62 20.66 43.66
N ASN A 58 33.72 20.85 42.35
CA ASN A 58 35.00 21.06 41.66
C ASN A 58 35.70 22.36 42.11
N LEU A 59 34.93 23.39 42.48
CA LEU A 59 35.45 24.65 42.96
C LEU A 59 36.01 24.54 44.40
N ASN A 60 35.31 23.79 45.26
CA ASN A 60 35.75 23.50 46.61
C ASN A 60 37.01 22.62 46.64
N ASP A 61 37.13 21.66 45.72
CA ASP A 61 38.34 20.82 45.58
C ASP A 61 39.58 21.63 45.12
N MET A 62 39.37 22.76 44.44
CA MET A 62 40.44 23.68 44.00
C MET A 62 40.81 24.74 45.05
N GLY A 63 40.21 24.71 46.25
CA GLY A 63 40.56 25.59 47.37
C GLY A 63 40.30 27.08 47.13
N SER A 64 39.48 27.45 46.13
CA SER A 64 39.21 28.85 45.79
C SER A 64 38.04 29.40 46.60
N ASN A 65 38.24 30.54 47.27
CA ASN A 65 37.19 31.22 48.04
C ASN A 65 35.99 31.53 47.15
N THR A 66 34.84 30.93 47.50
CA THR A 66 33.60 30.90 46.72
C THR A 66 32.83 32.22 46.69
N GLU A 67 33.34 33.27 47.33
CA GLU A 67 32.61 34.52 47.55
C GLU A 67 32.58 35.47 46.34
N ASN A 68 33.45 35.29 45.33
CA ASN A 68 33.59 36.27 44.23
C ASN A 68 33.78 35.66 42.83
N ILE A 69 33.07 34.60 42.47
CA ILE A 69 33.08 34.09 41.08
C ILE A 69 31.77 34.51 40.38
N PRO A 70 31.82 35.24 39.25
CA PRO A 70 30.64 35.55 38.46
C PRO A 70 30.16 34.26 37.80
N ILE A 71 29.07 33.69 38.31
CA ILE A 71 28.44 32.49 37.75
C ILE A 71 27.73 32.90 36.46
N GLU A 72 28.41 32.72 35.34
CA GLU A 72 27.90 32.90 33.97
C GLU A 72 27.22 31.60 33.47
N ILE A 73 26.37 31.00 34.31
CA ILE A 73 25.57 29.82 33.95
C ILE A 73 24.11 30.13 34.27
N GLY A 74 23.40 30.78 33.34
CA GLY A 74 21.95 30.71 33.09
C GLY A 74 20.95 30.96 34.23
N VAL A 75 21.45 31.22 35.43
CA VAL A 75 20.77 31.59 36.67
C VAL A 75 21.78 32.49 37.36
N GLN A 76 21.98 33.69 36.79
CA GLN A 76 22.61 34.76 37.53
C GLN A 76 21.85 34.83 38.85
N ALA A 77 22.55 34.46 39.92
CA ALA A 77 22.01 34.32 41.26
C ALA A 77 20.96 35.39 41.48
N VAL A 78 19.74 34.96 41.86
CA VAL A 78 18.63 35.80 42.30
C VAL A 78 19.17 37.17 42.65
N TYR A 79 19.01 38.15 41.74
CA TYR A 79 19.57 39.48 41.90
C TYR A 79 19.29 39.90 43.33
N SER A 80 20.31 39.92 44.20
CA SER A 80 20.12 40.42 45.55
C SER A 80 19.90 41.91 45.36
N LEU A 81 18.62 42.27 45.27
CA LEU A 81 18.12 43.60 44.88
C LEU A 81 18.56 44.70 45.84
N ALA A 82 19.12 44.32 46.98
CA ALA A 82 19.86 45.19 47.87
C ALA A 82 21.14 44.49 48.32
N SER A 83 22.26 45.21 48.28
CA SER A 83 23.38 44.87 49.15
C SER A 83 22.94 45.06 50.61
N GLN A 84 23.52 44.30 51.54
CA GLN A 84 23.19 44.46 52.96
C GLN A 84 23.44 45.91 53.38
N PHE A 85 22.42 46.53 53.97
CA PHE A 85 22.48 47.93 54.39
C PHE A 85 23.57 48.10 55.47
N PRO A 86 24.41 49.16 55.42
CA PRO A 86 25.49 49.33 56.37
C PRO A 86 24.95 49.56 57.78
N ASN A 87 25.67 49.07 58.80
CA ASN A 87 25.32 49.34 60.19
C ASN A 87 25.57 50.82 60.52
N LEU A 88 24.50 51.58 60.77
CA LEU A 88 24.55 53.02 61.07
C LEU A 88 24.44 53.26 62.59
N CYS A 89 25.51 53.03 63.34
CA CYS A 89 25.57 53.44 64.74
C CYS A 89 26.05 54.90 64.81
N VAL A 90 25.14 55.83 65.11
CA VAL A 90 25.48 57.26 65.23
C VAL A 90 26.09 57.53 66.60
N HIS A 91 27.34 57.98 66.64
CA HIS A 91 28.06 58.23 67.90
C HIS A 91 27.96 59.69 68.42
N GLY A 92 27.27 60.57 67.69
CA GLY A 92 27.03 61.96 68.08
C GLY A 92 26.41 62.79 66.95
N PRO A 93 26.02 64.05 67.20
CA PRO A 93 25.42 64.94 66.19
C PRO A 93 26.37 65.29 65.03
N ASP A 94 27.69 65.16 65.22
CA ASP A 94 28.74 65.42 64.22
C ASP A 94 29.38 64.13 63.67
N ASP A 95 28.67 63.00 63.64
CA ASP A 95 29.20 61.73 63.12
C ASP A 95 29.27 61.70 61.57
N GLU A 96 30.20 62.50 61.04
CA GLU A 96 30.47 62.67 59.61
C GLU A 96 30.92 61.37 58.93
N ARG A 97 31.51 60.45 59.70
CA ARG A 97 31.99 59.15 59.20
C ARG A 97 30.82 58.24 58.82
N THR A 98 29.81 58.16 59.67
CA THR A 98 28.60 57.37 59.41
C THR A 98 27.84 57.95 58.21
N LEU A 99 27.74 59.28 58.09
CA LEU A 99 27.14 59.95 56.94
C LEU A 99 27.88 59.65 55.63
N LYS A 100 29.21 59.78 55.59
CA LYS A 100 30.03 59.45 54.41
C LYS A 100 29.88 57.99 53.98
N THR A 101 29.84 57.07 54.95
CA THR A 101 29.65 55.64 54.70
C THR A 101 28.29 55.36 54.05
N LEU A 102 27.24 56.02 54.53
CA LEU A 102 25.89 55.92 53.95
C LEU A 102 25.84 56.53 52.53
N MET A 103 26.46 57.69 52.32
CA MET A 103 26.51 58.32 50.99
C MET A 103 27.18 57.40 49.97
N MET A 104 28.35 56.86 50.28
CA MET A 104 29.06 55.92 49.40
C MET A 104 28.22 54.66 49.10
N PHE A 105 27.56 54.10 50.12
CA PHE A 105 26.67 52.95 49.94
C PHE A 105 25.51 53.27 48.97
N LEU A 106 24.85 54.42 49.16
CA LEU A 106 23.74 54.84 48.31
C LEU A 106 24.19 55.12 46.87
N GLU A 107 25.34 55.73 46.67
CA GLU A 107 25.92 55.98 45.34
C GLU A 107 26.19 54.65 44.59
N VAL A 108 26.75 53.66 45.27
CA VAL A 108 27.00 52.32 44.71
C VAL A 108 25.68 51.63 44.35
N GLU A 109 24.68 51.67 45.23
CA GLU A 109 23.37 51.07 44.97
C GLU A 109 22.63 51.77 43.81
N ILE A 110 22.71 53.10 43.70
CA ILE A 110 22.14 53.85 42.58
C ILE A 110 22.83 53.46 41.27
N ALA A 111 24.17 53.39 41.26
CA ALA A 111 24.92 52.99 40.07
C ALA A 111 24.57 51.55 39.63
N LYS A 112 24.46 50.63 40.60
CA LYS A 112 24.04 49.24 40.36
C LYS A 112 22.64 49.16 39.77
N ARG A 113 21.67 49.92 40.31
CA ARG A 113 20.30 49.98 39.78
C ARG A 113 20.25 50.51 38.35
N LYS A 114 20.97 51.60 38.05
CA LYS A 114 21.05 52.14 36.69
C LYS A 114 21.64 51.14 35.69
N LYS A 115 22.70 50.43 36.08
CA LYS A 115 23.29 49.37 35.27
C LYS A 115 22.28 48.25 35.00
N PHE A 116 21.57 47.80 36.04
CA PHE A 116 20.55 46.77 35.92
C PHE A 116 19.38 47.20 35.02
N GLU A 117 18.90 48.44 35.17
CA GLU A 117 17.83 49.00 34.34
C GLU A 117 18.25 49.02 32.86
N ALA A 118 19.46 49.48 32.55
CA ALA A 118 19.98 49.46 31.19
C ALA A 118 20.11 48.03 30.61
N GLU A 119 20.62 47.07 31.40
CA GLU A 119 20.70 45.67 30.97
C GLU A 119 19.31 45.04 30.78
N SER A 120 18.36 45.35 31.66
CA SER A 120 16.98 44.89 31.59
C SER A 120 16.28 45.43 30.34
N ASP A 121 16.49 46.70 30.02
CA ASP A 121 15.94 47.33 28.81
C ASP A 121 16.47 46.71 27.53
N VAL A 122 17.76 46.40 27.47
CA VAL A 122 18.36 45.69 26.33
C VAL A 122 17.76 44.29 26.20
N LYS A 123 17.73 43.51 27.28
CA LYS A 123 17.14 42.17 27.28
C LYS A 123 15.66 42.18 26.89
N ALA A 124 14.89 43.18 27.35
CA ALA A 124 13.48 43.33 26.99
C ALA A 124 13.30 43.65 25.51
N LYS A 125 14.15 44.51 24.93
CA LYS A 125 14.15 44.81 23.50
C LYS A 125 14.52 43.60 22.66
N ASP A 126 15.59 42.89 23.04
CA ASP A 126 16.04 41.68 22.34
C ASP A 126 14.95 40.61 22.37
N PHE A 127 14.35 40.35 23.54
CA PHE A 127 13.26 39.40 23.67
C PHE A 127 12.06 39.79 22.79
N ARG A 128 11.67 41.07 22.80
CA ARG A 128 10.59 41.56 21.94
C ARG A 128 10.89 41.37 20.46
N GLN A 129 12.13 41.63 20.03
CA GLN A 129 12.54 41.42 18.65
C GLN A 129 12.41 39.94 18.26
N HIS A 130 12.96 39.03 19.06
CA HIS A 130 12.86 37.59 18.80
C HIS A 130 11.39 37.13 18.76
N LEU A 131 10.54 37.63 19.66
CA LEU A 131 9.12 37.30 19.68
C LEU A 131 8.42 37.73 18.37
N VAL A 132 8.71 38.95 17.88
CA VAL A 132 8.15 39.46 16.62
C VAL A 132 8.64 38.66 15.42
N GLU A 133 9.91 38.26 15.41
CA GLU A 133 10.47 37.41 14.34
C GLU A 133 9.80 36.02 14.32
N GLN A 134 9.63 35.39 15.49
CA GLN A 134 8.91 34.12 15.62
C GLN A 134 7.44 34.23 15.21
N GLU A 135 6.77 35.33 15.54
CA GLU A 135 5.38 35.55 15.14
C GLU A 135 5.25 35.66 13.62
N LYS A 136 6.18 36.36 12.95
CA LYS A 136 6.23 36.43 11.49
C LYS A 136 6.44 35.07 10.85
N GLU A 137 7.40 34.28 11.37
CA GLU A 137 7.66 32.93 10.87
C GLU A 137 6.43 32.03 11.03
N LEU A 138 5.78 32.06 12.19
CA LEU A 138 4.59 31.30 12.47
C LEU A 138 3.42 31.67 11.54
N LEU A 139 3.26 32.96 11.21
CA LEU A 139 2.27 33.40 10.22
C LEU A 139 2.59 32.87 8.81
N MET A 140 3.85 32.92 8.39
CA MET A 140 4.27 32.36 7.10
C MET A 140 4.03 30.85 7.02
N LEU A 141 4.40 30.11 8.08
CA LEU A 141 4.18 28.67 8.15
C LEU A 141 2.70 28.31 8.16
N ARG A 142 1.85 29.06 8.87
CA ARG A 142 0.38 28.86 8.83
C ARG A 142 -0.17 29.10 7.44
N HIS A 143 0.29 30.14 6.74
CA HIS A 143 -0.14 30.42 5.38
C HIS A 143 0.27 29.30 4.42
N GLN A 144 1.53 28.85 4.47
CA GLN A 144 2.01 27.74 3.66
C GLN A 144 1.25 26.44 3.95
N ASN A 145 0.96 26.15 5.22
CA ASN A 145 0.19 24.99 5.62
C ASN A 145 -1.25 25.03 5.08
N ALA A 146 -1.89 26.21 5.08
CA ALA A 146 -3.21 26.39 4.50
C ALA A 146 -3.21 26.15 2.98
N LEU A 147 -2.21 26.66 2.25
CA LEU A 147 -2.05 26.41 0.82
C LEU A 147 -1.83 24.92 0.52
N LEU A 148 -0.91 24.27 1.23
CA LEU A 148 -0.65 22.84 1.07
C LEU A 148 -1.89 21.99 1.38
N SER A 149 -2.66 22.37 2.40
CA SER A 149 -3.92 21.70 2.75
C SER A 149 -4.96 21.83 1.64
N ALA A 150 -5.08 23.02 1.04
CA ALA A 150 -6.00 23.26 -0.08
C ALA A 150 -5.59 22.43 -1.32
N ASP A 151 -4.30 22.44 -1.67
CA ASP A 151 -3.77 21.63 -2.77
C ASP A 151 -4.01 20.14 -2.54
N LEU A 152 -3.79 19.65 -1.31
CA LEU A 152 -4.03 18.26 -0.94
C LEU A 152 -5.49 17.86 -1.13
N VAL A 153 -6.44 18.71 -0.73
CA VAL A 153 -7.87 18.47 -0.96
C VAL A 153 -8.17 18.41 -2.45
N HIS A 154 -7.69 19.38 -3.23
CA HIS A 154 -7.87 19.41 -4.68
C HIS A 154 -7.30 18.15 -5.38
N TYR A 155 -6.10 17.71 -5.00
CA TYR A 155 -5.50 16.50 -5.56
C TYR A 155 -6.26 15.23 -5.18
N LYS A 156 -6.81 15.16 -3.96
CA LYS A 156 -7.67 14.02 -3.55
C LYS A 156 -8.93 13.93 -4.40
N GLU A 157 -9.61 15.04 -4.65
CA GLU A 157 -10.80 15.09 -5.51
C GLU A 157 -10.47 14.67 -6.96
N LYS A 158 -9.31 15.13 -7.47
CA LYS A 158 -8.82 14.75 -8.80
C LYS A 158 -8.53 13.25 -8.89
N VAL A 159 -7.87 12.68 -7.89
CA VAL A 159 -7.61 11.23 -7.81
C VAL A 159 -8.92 10.46 -7.78
N GLN A 160 -9.87 10.83 -6.93
CA GLN A 160 -11.18 10.18 -6.87
C GLN A 160 -11.93 10.22 -8.20
N THR A 161 -11.80 11.33 -8.94
CA THR A 161 -12.37 11.47 -10.28
C THR A 161 -11.72 10.51 -11.27
N PHE A 162 -10.38 10.40 -11.27
CA PHE A 162 -9.67 9.47 -12.13
C PHE A 162 -9.95 8.00 -11.78
N GLU A 163 -9.98 7.66 -10.48
CA GLU A 163 -10.37 6.31 -10.03
C GLU A 163 -11.76 5.94 -10.53
N SER A 164 -12.73 6.87 -10.43
CA SER A 164 -14.08 6.65 -10.94
C SER A 164 -14.11 6.45 -12.47
N GLN A 165 -13.25 7.15 -13.21
CA GLN A 165 -13.13 6.96 -14.66
C GLN A 165 -12.49 5.61 -15.01
N ILE A 166 -11.46 5.20 -14.26
CA ILE A 166 -10.80 3.89 -14.44
C ILE A 166 -11.81 2.76 -14.22
N VAL A 167 -12.57 2.80 -13.13
CA VAL A 167 -13.59 1.78 -12.84
C VAL A 167 -14.62 1.69 -13.96
N LYS A 168 -15.08 2.82 -14.51
CA LYS A 168 -16.00 2.83 -15.66
C LYS A 168 -15.37 2.16 -16.90
N ALA A 169 -14.13 2.55 -17.23
CA ALA A 169 -13.41 1.98 -18.36
C ALA A 169 -13.15 0.47 -18.20
N GLU A 170 -12.87 0.00 -16.99
CA GLU A 170 -12.69 -1.43 -16.69
C GLU A 170 -13.99 -2.23 -16.89
N VAL A 171 -15.12 -1.67 -16.46
CA VAL A 171 -16.44 -2.30 -16.69
C VAL A 171 -16.75 -2.38 -18.18
N GLU A 172 -16.52 -1.29 -18.92
CA GLU A 172 -16.70 -1.25 -20.39
C GLU A 172 -15.80 -2.26 -21.10
N ALA A 173 -14.52 -2.32 -20.74
CA ALA A 173 -13.57 -3.29 -21.30
C ALA A 173 -13.97 -4.74 -20.98
N SER A 174 -14.44 -5.01 -19.76
CA SER A 174 -14.95 -6.32 -19.35
C SER A 174 -16.18 -6.74 -20.17
N ASN A 175 -17.11 -5.81 -20.41
CA ASN A 175 -18.29 -6.05 -21.24
C ASN A 175 -17.92 -6.31 -22.70
N ALA A 176 -17.04 -5.49 -23.28
CA ALA A 176 -16.53 -5.70 -24.64
C ALA A 176 -15.83 -7.06 -24.79
N LYS A 177 -15.03 -7.46 -23.79
CA LYS A 177 -14.38 -8.78 -23.77
C LYS A 177 -15.39 -9.92 -23.74
N LYS A 178 -16.45 -9.83 -22.92
CA LYS A 178 -17.53 -10.83 -22.88
C LYS A 178 -18.26 -10.91 -24.22
N GLN A 179 -18.51 -9.78 -24.88
CA GLN A 179 -19.11 -9.74 -26.22
C GLN A 179 -18.21 -10.40 -27.27
N SER A 180 -16.91 -10.08 -27.29
CA SER A 180 -15.92 -10.72 -28.17
C SER A 180 -15.91 -12.23 -28.02
N GLN A 181 -15.85 -12.73 -26.78
CA GLN A 181 -15.93 -14.16 -26.47
C GLN A 181 -17.28 -14.79 -26.89
N GLY A 182 -18.35 -14.00 -26.90
CA GLY A 182 -19.63 -14.40 -27.46
C GLY A 182 -19.55 -14.63 -28.98
N TYR A 183 -19.01 -13.64 -29.71
CA TYR A 183 -18.82 -13.73 -31.16
C TYR A 183 -17.85 -14.85 -31.56
N GLU A 184 -16.74 -15.04 -30.85
CA GLU A 184 -15.79 -16.13 -31.08
C GLU A 184 -16.46 -17.51 -30.97
N ARG A 185 -17.32 -17.70 -29.95
CA ARG A 185 -18.09 -18.96 -29.80
C ARG A 185 -19.08 -19.18 -30.93
N VAL A 186 -19.72 -18.11 -31.43
CA VAL A 186 -20.62 -18.21 -32.59
C VAL A 186 -19.85 -18.56 -33.85
N ILE A 187 -18.72 -17.89 -34.10
CA ILE A 187 -17.85 -18.16 -35.25
C ILE A 187 -17.40 -19.62 -35.23
N LYS A 188 -16.92 -20.12 -34.08
CA LYS A 188 -16.50 -21.51 -33.96
C LYS A 188 -17.64 -22.49 -34.25
N ARG A 189 -18.83 -22.27 -33.70
CA ARG A 189 -20.00 -23.12 -34.00
C ARG A 189 -20.36 -23.13 -35.48
N LEU A 190 -20.33 -21.97 -36.13
CA LEU A 190 -20.60 -21.87 -37.57
C LEU A 190 -19.52 -22.56 -38.40
N GLN A 191 -18.25 -22.48 -37.99
CA GLN A 191 -17.16 -23.22 -38.63
C GLN A 191 -17.35 -24.74 -38.50
N ASP A 192 -17.70 -25.22 -37.31
CA ASP A 192 -17.99 -26.64 -37.07
C ASP A 192 -19.18 -27.11 -37.94
N GLU A 193 -20.27 -26.33 -38.02
CA GLU A 193 -21.43 -26.62 -38.88
C GLU A 193 -21.08 -26.67 -40.38
N ILE A 194 -20.22 -25.75 -40.83
CA ILE A 194 -19.73 -25.75 -42.22
C ILE A 194 -18.92 -27.02 -42.48
N GLN A 195 -18.00 -27.36 -41.58
CA GLN A 195 -17.17 -28.56 -41.70
C GLN A 195 -18.01 -29.84 -41.72
N ASP A 196 -19.05 -29.95 -40.89
CA ASP A 196 -19.98 -31.09 -40.90
C ASP A 196 -20.75 -31.20 -42.22
N LYS A 197 -21.23 -30.07 -42.75
CA LYS A 197 -21.91 -30.04 -44.05
C LYS A 197 -20.98 -30.41 -45.20
N GLU A 198 -19.73 -29.95 -45.18
CA GLU A 198 -18.71 -30.32 -46.17
C GLU A 198 -18.39 -31.82 -46.13
N GLN A 199 -18.24 -32.39 -44.93
CA GLN A 199 -18.03 -33.83 -44.77
C GLN A 199 -19.23 -34.64 -45.28
N ALA A 200 -20.46 -34.23 -44.95
CA ALA A 200 -21.66 -34.88 -45.43
C ALA A 200 -21.79 -34.79 -46.96
N LEU A 201 -21.45 -33.65 -47.55
CA LEU A 201 -21.43 -33.47 -49.00
C LEU A 201 -20.38 -34.37 -49.66
N SER A 202 -19.17 -34.42 -49.12
CA SER A 202 -18.08 -35.28 -49.62
C SER A 202 -18.47 -36.76 -49.59
N ARG A 203 -19.09 -37.23 -48.51
CA ARG A 203 -19.63 -38.60 -48.42
C ARG A 203 -20.68 -38.88 -49.50
N ARG A 204 -21.64 -37.97 -49.70
CA ARG A 204 -22.66 -38.10 -50.76
C ARG A 204 -22.04 -38.14 -52.16
N LEU A 205 -21.00 -37.35 -52.41
CA LEU A 205 -20.28 -37.37 -53.70
C LEU A 205 -19.57 -38.70 -53.91
N GLN A 206 -18.89 -39.23 -52.88
CA GLN A 206 -18.24 -40.55 -52.94
C GLN A 206 -19.25 -41.68 -53.16
N ASP A 207 -20.38 -41.68 -52.45
CA ASP A 207 -21.42 -42.69 -52.61
C ASP A 207 -22.04 -42.63 -54.02
N ARG A 208 -22.29 -41.41 -54.54
CA ARG A 208 -22.77 -41.23 -55.91
C ARG A 208 -21.77 -41.74 -56.95
N GLU A 209 -20.48 -41.56 -56.72
CA GLU A 209 -19.44 -42.07 -57.62
C GLU A 209 -19.32 -43.60 -57.55
N ARG A 210 -19.42 -44.19 -56.35
CA ARG A 210 -19.50 -45.64 -56.17
C ARG A 210 -20.72 -46.24 -56.87
N ASP A 211 -21.88 -45.60 -56.78
CA ASP A 211 -23.08 -46.05 -57.46
C ASP A 211 -22.92 -45.96 -58.98
N LYS A 212 -22.36 -44.87 -59.52
CA LYS A 212 -22.03 -44.78 -60.95
C LYS A 212 -21.14 -45.92 -61.41
N GLN A 213 -20.06 -46.22 -60.67
CA GLN A 213 -19.16 -47.34 -60.99
C GLN A 213 -19.91 -48.67 -60.96
N ARG A 214 -20.75 -48.91 -59.95
CA ARG A 214 -21.58 -50.13 -59.86
C ARG A 214 -22.53 -50.27 -61.05
N PHE A 215 -23.19 -49.18 -61.46
CA PHE A 215 -24.07 -49.19 -62.63
C PHE A 215 -23.29 -49.41 -63.93
N GLN A 216 -22.13 -48.77 -64.10
CA GLN A 216 -21.25 -48.99 -65.25
C GLN A 216 -20.78 -50.45 -65.33
N SER A 217 -20.34 -51.05 -64.22
CA SER A 217 -19.96 -52.48 -64.18
C SER A 217 -21.13 -53.39 -64.53
N LYS A 218 -22.34 -53.13 -64.00
CA LYS A 218 -23.54 -53.90 -64.36
C LYS A 218 -23.89 -53.76 -65.84
N MET A 219 -23.84 -52.54 -66.38
CA MET A 219 -24.09 -52.29 -67.80
C MET A 219 -23.07 -53.03 -68.68
N ALA A 220 -21.78 -52.97 -68.33
CA ALA A 220 -20.72 -53.69 -69.04
C ALA A 220 -20.96 -55.21 -69.02
N LEU A 221 -21.30 -55.80 -67.87
CA LEU A 221 -21.65 -57.22 -67.76
C LEU A 221 -22.87 -57.60 -68.61
N THR A 222 -23.91 -56.76 -68.64
CA THR A 222 -25.08 -57.01 -69.50
C THR A 222 -24.75 -56.87 -70.99
N ALA A 223 -23.92 -55.89 -71.37
CA ALA A 223 -23.47 -55.71 -72.73
C ALA A 223 -22.62 -56.90 -73.19
N GLU A 224 -21.73 -57.40 -72.33
CA GLU A 224 -20.93 -58.60 -72.59
C GLU A 224 -21.81 -59.84 -72.78
N LYS A 225 -22.81 -60.07 -71.90
CA LYS A 225 -23.77 -61.17 -72.05
C LYS A 225 -24.54 -61.08 -73.38
N ILE A 226 -24.98 -59.89 -73.78
CA ILE A 226 -25.67 -59.67 -75.07
C ILE A 226 -24.70 -59.96 -76.23
N SER A 227 -23.45 -59.49 -76.16
CA SER A 227 -22.41 -59.75 -77.15
C SER A 227 -22.15 -61.25 -77.30
N GLN A 228 -21.98 -61.98 -76.20
CA GLN A 228 -21.81 -63.44 -76.20
C GLN A 228 -23.02 -64.16 -76.79
N GLN A 229 -24.25 -63.75 -76.45
CA GLN A 229 -25.46 -64.31 -77.06
C GLN A 229 -25.54 -64.02 -78.57
N MET A 230 -25.10 -62.84 -78.99
CA MET A 230 -25.05 -62.47 -80.40
C MET A 230 -24.00 -63.30 -81.16
N GLU A 231 -22.80 -63.49 -80.59
CA GLU A 231 -21.78 -64.38 -81.15
C GLU A 231 -22.25 -65.83 -81.23
N LEU A 232 -22.93 -66.34 -80.21
CA LEU A 232 -23.53 -67.68 -80.23
C LEU A 232 -24.58 -67.81 -81.33
N LYS A 233 -25.44 -66.81 -81.53
CA LYS A 233 -26.40 -66.78 -82.64
C LYS A 233 -25.69 -66.73 -84.00
N MET A 234 -24.64 -65.92 -84.14
CA MET A 234 -23.86 -65.81 -85.37
C MET A 234 -23.13 -67.12 -85.70
N THR A 235 -22.56 -67.79 -84.71
CA THR A 235 -21.91 -69.09 -84.89
C THR A 235 -22.91 -70.19 -85.21
N ASP A 236 -24.10 -70.20 -84.60
CA ASP A 236 -25.17 -71.13 -84.96
C ASP A 236 -25.70 -70.88 -86.37
N GLN A 237 -25.89 -69.62 -86.77
CA GLN A 237 -26.22 -69.26 -88.16
C GLN A 237 -25.13 -69.71 -89.15
N LYS A 238 -23.85 -69.48 -88.83
CA LYS A 238 -22.73 -69.96 -89.64
C LYS A 238 -22.72 -71.48 -89.76
N ARG A 239 -22.95 -72.21 -88.65
CA ARG A 239 -23.04 -73.68 -88.64
C ARG A 239 -24.23 -74.19 -89.47
N LYS A 240 -25.39 -73.53 -89.40
CA LYS A 240 -26.56 -73.84 -90.24
C LYS A 240 -26.25 -73.65 -91.72
N LEU A 241 -25.66 -72.52 -92.10
CA LEU A 241 -25.22 -72.26 -93.47
C LEU A 241 -24.16 -73.28 -93.95
N GLU A 242 -23.20 -73.65 -93.10
CA GLU A 242 -22.23 -74.72 -93.40
C GLU A 242 -22.87 -76.11 -93.53
N SER A 243 -23.91 -76.40 -92.74
CA SER A 243 -24.67 -77.64 -92.82
C SER A 243 -25.50 -77.69 -94.12
N GLU A 244 -26.15 -76.59 -94.46
CA GLU A 244 -26.87 -76.43 -95.74
C GLU A 244 -25.93 -76.53 -96.94
N MET A 245 -24.75 -75.90 -96.88
CA MET A 245 -23.68 -76.07 -97.85
C MET A 245 -23.25 -77.53 -97.97
N ARG A 246 -22.99 -78.21 -96.84
CA ARG A 246 -22.66 -79.65 -96.83
C ARG A 246 -23.78 -80.53 -97.38
N GLN A 247 -25.05 -80.20 -97.14
CA GLN A 247 -26.19 -80.90 -97.73
C GLN A 247 -26.28 -80.64 -99.24
N LYS A 248 -26.03 -79.41 -99.70
CA LYS A 248 -25.94 -79.08 -101.12
C LYS A 248 -24.77 -79.81 -101.79
N ASP A 249 -23.61 -79.89 -101.15
CA ASP A 249 -22.46 -80.66 -101.63
C ASP A 249 -22.75 -82.16 -101.70
N LYS A 250 -23.44 -82.74 -100.70
CA LYS A 250 -23.91 -84.13 -100.73
C LYS A 250 -24.93 -84.38 -101.86
N LYS A 251 -25.84 -83.43 -102.11
CA LYS A 251 -26.76 -83.48 -103.25
C LYS A 251 -26.01 -83.37 -104.59
N LEU A 252 -25.00 -82.50 -104.68
CA LEU A 252 -24.11 -82.39 -105.85
C LEU A 252 -23.30 -83.67 -106.09
N GLN A 253 -22.91 -84.39 -105.04
CA GLN A 253 -22.27 -85.71 -105.16
C GLN A 253 -23.25 -86.81 -105.60
N GLN A 254 -24.54 -86.73 -105.25
CA GLN A 254 -25.57 -87.66 -105.74
C GLN A 254 -25.94 -87.45 -107.21
N VAL A 255 -25.62 -86.29 -107.80
CA VAL A 255 -25.83 -85.99 -109.23
C VAL A 255 -24.59 -86.32 -110.08
N LYS A 256 -23.47 -86.73 -109.48
CA LYS A 256 -22.24 -87.17 -110.17
C LYS A 256 -22.10 -88.70 -110.29
N ARG A 257 -23.19 -89.41 -110.57
CA ARG A 257 -23.17 -90.79 -111.10
C ARG A 257 -23.84 -90.81 -112.46
#